data_AF-A0A7D5SU30-F1
#
_entry.id   AF-A0A7D5SU30-F1
#
_cell.length_a   1.000
_cell.length_b   1.000
_cell.length_c   1.000
_cell.angle_alpha   90.00
_cell.angle_beta   90.00
_cell.angle_gamma   90.00
#
_symmetry.space_group_name_H-M   'P 1'
#
loop_
_entity.id
_entity.type
_entity.pdbx_description
1 polymer ?
#
loop_
_entity_poly.entity_id
_entity_poly.type
_entity_poly.pdbx_seq_one_letter_code
_entity_poly.pdbx_strand_id
1 'polypeptide(L)' 'MGEHVVEACPNCDRCDIHRRLRKEPAFLCDKCQHEFEEPVERPPKCRSSGSRSSLDGLDPEDLGLSPIGER' A
#
# COMPACT_ATOMS: atom_id res chain seq x y z
N MET A 1 0.49 -19.06 -6.21
CA MET A 1 0.24 -17.60 -6.19
C MET A 1 -0.99 -17.41 -5.32
N GLY A 2 -0.83 -16.93 -4.09
CA GLY A 2 -1.97 -16.71 -3.20
C GLY A 2 -2.66 -15.39 -3.56
N GLU A 3 -3.98 -15.40 -3.72
CA GLU A 3 -4.76 -14.17 -3.80
C GLU A 3 -4.66 -13.45 -2.45
N HIS A 4 -4.07 -12.24 -2.46
CA HIS A 4 -4.06 -11.39 -1.28
C HIS A 4 -5.48 -10.84 -1.10
N VAL A 5 -6.17 -11.28 -0.05
CA VAL A 5 -7.46 -10.70 0.37
C VAL A 5 -7.22 -9.49 1.27
N VAL A 6 -8.07 -8.47 1.14
CA VAL A 6 -8.05 -7.27 1.98
C VAL A 6 -9.43 -6.97 2.52
N GLU A 7 -9.49 -6.28 3.65
CA GLU A 7 -10.72 -5.74 4.22
C GLU A 7 -11.23 -4.57 3.35
N ALA A 8 -12.51 -4.60 2.97
CA ALA A 8 -13.15 -3.63 2.09
C ALA A 8 -14.52 -3.18 2.62
N CYS A 9 -14.98 -2.04 2.12
CA CYS A 9 -16.29 -1.50 2.45
C CYS A 9 -17.42 -2.35 1.83
N PRO A 10 -18.44 -2.76 2.61
CA PRO A 10 -19.56 -3.56 2.10
C PRO A 10 -20.45 -2.82 1.10
N ASN A 11 -20.42 -1.48 1.09
CA ASN A 11 -21.28 -0.65 0.24
C ASN A 11 -20.64 -0.30 -1.12
N CYS A 12 -19.33 -0.06 -1.18
CA CYS A 12 -18.66 0.45 -2.38
C CYS A 12 -17.42 -0.35 -2.82
N ASP A 13 -17.12 -1.48 -2.16
CA ASP A 13 -16.00 -2.38 -2.45
C ASP A 13 -14.58 -1.76 -2.42
N ARG A 14 -14.45 -0.55 -1.85
CA ARG A 14 -13.15 0.12 -1.66
C ARG A 14 -12.44 -0.43 -0.42
N CYS A 15 -11.12 -0.59 -0.51
CA CYS A 15 -10.28 -0.97 0.63
C CYS A 15 -9.91 0.22 1.55
N ASP A 16 -10.28 1.45 1.15
CA ASP A 16 -10.04 2.69 1.90
C ASP A 16 -11.01 2.79 3.10
N ILE A 17 -10.73 2.01 4.17
CA ILE A 17 -11.54 1.95 5.39
C ILE A 17 -10.71 2.35 6.62
N HIS A 18 -11.33 3.10 7.53
CA HIS A 18 -10.73 3.55 8.78
C HIS A 18 -11.40 2.86 9.97
N ARG A 19 -10.58 2.25 10.83
CA ARG A 19 -11.02 1.67 12.10
C ARG A 19 -11.00 2.71 13.23
N ARG A 20 -12.14 2.90 13.87
CA ARG A 20 -12.41 3.80 15.00
C ARG A 20 -12.44 2.98 16.29
N LEU A 21 -11.49 3.22 17.19
CA LEU A 21 -11.37 2.44 18.44
C LEU A 21 -12.36 2.84 19.55
N ARG A 22 -12.97 4.03 19.45
CA ARG A 22 -13.81 4.62 20.51
C ARG A 22 -15.23 4.99 20.04
N LYS A 23 -15.61 4.59 18.82
CA LYS A 23 -16.89 4.96 18.22
C LYS A 23 -17.50 3.77 17.52
N GLU A 24 -18.78 3.53 17.77
CA GLU A 24 -19.57 2.51 17.10
C GLU A 24 -20.44 3.18 16.02
N PRO A 25 -20.47 2.63 14.80
CA PRO A 25 -19.80 1.38 14.39
C PRO A 25 -18.28 1.56 14.16
N ALA A 26 -17.51 0.49 14.37
CA ALA A 26 -16.04 0.57 14.45
C ALA A 26 -15.35 0.90 13.13
N PHE A 27 -15.99 0.79 11.97
CA PHE A 27 -15.38 1.10 10.68
C PHE A 27 -16.12 2.20 9.93
N LEU A 28 -15.36 3.01 9.18
CA LEU A 28 -15.86 4.08 8.33
C LEU A 28 -15.13 4.03 6.98
N CYS A 29 -15.87 4.00 5.87
CA CYS A 29 -15.27 4.11 4.54
C CYS A 29 -14.93 5.56 4.21
N ASP A 30 -13.71 5.84 3.76
CA ASP A 30 -13.29 7.20 3.37
C ASP A 30 -14.02 7.69 2.09
N LYS A 31 -14.36 6.76 1.19
CA LYS A 31 -14.99 7.10 -0.10
C LYS A 31 -16.47 7.40 -0.04
N CYS A 32 -17.25 6.51 0.55
CA CYS A 32 -18.71 6.67 0.61
C CYS A 32 -19.20 7.13 1.97
N GLN A 33 -18.29 7.35 2.93
CA GLN A 33 -18.60 7.72 4.32
C GLN A 33 -19.57 6.74 5.00
N HIS A 34 -19.65 5.50 4.50
CA HIS A 34 -20.49 4.47 5.08
C HIS A 34 -19.87 3.96 6.37
N GLU A 35 -20.68 3.92 7.42
CA GLU A 35 -20.35 3.46 8.76
C GLU A 35 -20.84 2.03 8.94
N PHE A 36 -19.95 1.09 9.31
CA PHE A 36 -20.27 -0.35 9.40
C PHE A 36 -19.43 -1.05 10.48
N GLU A 37 -19.93 -2.17 11.01
CA GLU A 37 -19.31 -2.88 12.14
C GLU A 37 -18.26 -3.89 11.71
N GLU A 38 -18.48 -4.57 10.58
CA GLU A 38 -17.58 -5.60 10.05
C GLU A 38 -17.27 -5.32 8.57
N PRO A 39 -15.99 -5.21 8.19
CA PRO A 39 -15.59 -5.13 6.78
C PRO A 39 -15.78 -6.47 6.07
N VAL A 40 -15.75 -6.43 4.73
CA VAL A 40 -15.80 -7.65 3.90
C VAL A 40 -14.42 -7.98 3.34
N GLU A 41 -14.03 -9.25 3.38
CA GLU A 41 -12.78 -9.71 2.78
C GLU A 41 -12.95 -9.93 1.27
N ARG A 42 -12.22 -9.16 0.46
CA ARG A 42 -12.30 -9.21 -1.01
C ARG A 42 -10.92 -8.99 -1.63
N PRO A 43 -10.70 -9.43 -2.89
CA PRO A 43 -9.48 -9.06 -3.60
C PRO A 43 -9.37 -7.53 -3.71
N PRO A 44 -8.17 -6.95 -3.51
CA PRO A 44 -7.98 -5.51 -3.48
C PRO A 44 -8.32 -4.88 -4.84
N LYS A 45 -9.43 -4.16 -4.89
CA LYS A 45 -9.76 -3.26 -6.02
C LYS A 45 -8.95 -1.97 -5.98
N CYS A 46 -8.30 -1.68 -4.85
CA CYS A 46 -7.34 -0.61 -4.74
C CYS A 46 -6.12 -0.98 -5.58
N ARG A 47 -6.03 -0.39 -6.78
CA ARG A 47 -4.76 -0.33 -7.51
C ARG A 47 -3.78 0.43 -6.63
N SER A 48 -3.04 -0.27 -5.79
CA SER A 48 -1.75 0.20 -5.29
C SER A 48 -0.91 0.46 -6.53
N SER A 49 -0.99 1.68 -7.05
CA SER A 49 -0.14 2.22 -8.11
C SER A 49 1.22 2.42 -7.47
N GLY A 50 1.88 1.31 -7.17
CA GLY A 50 2.94 1.25 -6.18
C GLY A 50 3.73 -0.04 -6.25
N SER A 51 3.63 -0.80 -7.34
CA SER A 51 4.76 -1.62 -7.76
C SER A 51 5.78 -0.68 -8.43
N ARG A 52 6.44 0.19 -7.66
CA ARG A 52 7.79 0.62 -8.04
C ARG A 52 8.72 -0.56 -7.77
N SER A 53 8.52 -1.63 -8.51
CA SER A 53 9.57 -2.62 -8.77
C SER A 53 10.51 -2.02 -9.81
N SER A 54 11.05 -0.82 -9.55
CA SER A 54 12.26 -0.36 -10.22
C SER A 54 13.42 -0.76 -9.33
N LEU A 55 13.59 -2.07 -9.19
CA LEU A 55 14.88 -2.67 -8.90
C LEU A 55 15.59 -2.84 -10.25
N ASP A 56 15.77 -1.75 -10.98
CA ASP A 56 16.53 -1.75 -12.22
C ASP A 56 17.34 -0.45 -12.26
N GLY A 57 18.64 -0.64 -12.12
CA GLY A 57 19.62 0.38 -11.77
C GLY A 57 20.77 -0.23 -10.96
N LEU A 58 21.18 -1.45 -11.29
CA LEU A 58 22.53 -1.90 -10.98
C LEU A 58 23.46 -1.13 -11.93
N ASP A 59 24.28 -0.24 -11.41
CA ASP A 59 25.56 0.07 -12.03
C ASP A 59 26.67 -0.15 -11.00
N PRO A 60 27.35 -1.31 -11.02
CA PRO A 60 28.50 -1.60 -10.18
C PRO A 60 29.83 -1.15 -10.81
N GLU A 61 29.86 -0.15 -11.70
CA GLU A 61 31.09 0.37 -12.30
C GLU A 61 31.30 1.87 -11.99
N ASP A 62 31.50 2.21 -10.72
CA ASP A 62 32.34 3.37 -10.39
C ASP A 62 33.16 3.12 -9.12
N LEU A 63 33.89 1.99 -9.10
CA LEU A 63 35.16 1.92 -8.38
C LEU A 63 36.21 2.70 -9.20
N GLY A 64 35.97 4.00 -9.35
CA GLY A 64 36.90 4.97 -9.91
C GLY A 64 38.02 5.26 -8.90
N LEU A 65 38.88 4.26 -8.67
CA LEU A 65 40.20 4.52 -8.10
C LEU A 65 40.93 5.49 -9.05
N SER A 66 41.17 6.70 -8.58
CA SER A 66 42.05 7.70 -9.21
C SER A 66 42.68 8.57 -8.13
N PRO A 67 43.91 9.08 -8.36
CA PRO A 67 45.06 8.72 -7.52
C PRO A 67 45.31 9.70 -6.37
N ILE A 68 46.08 9.20 -5.40
CA ILE A 68 46.78 9.95 -4.37
C ILE A 68 47.52 11.13 -5.03
N GLY A 69 47.07 12.35 -4.78
CA GLY A 69 47.75 13.56 -5.23
C GLY A 69 49.03 13.77 -4.42
N GLU A 70 50.17 13.64 -5.10
CA GLU A 70 51.46 14.14 -4.63
C GLU A 70 51.42 15.67 -4.55
N ARG A 71 51.67 16.24 -3.36
CA ARG A 71 52.44 17.49 -3.19
C ARG A 71 53.17 17.47 -1.86
#